data_AF-A0A7K0UT87-F1
#
_entry.id   AF-A0A7K0UT87-F1
#
_cell.length_a   1.000
_cell.length_b   1.000
_cell.length_c   1.000
_cell.angle_alpha   90.00
_cell.angle_beta   90.00
_cell.angle_gamma   90.00
#
_symmetry.space_group_name_H-M   'P 1'
#
loop_
_entity.id
_entity.type
_entity.pdbx_description
1 polymer ?
#
loop_
_entity_poly.entity_id
_entity_poly.type
_entity_poly.pdbx_seq_one_letter_code
_entity_poly.pdbx_strand_id
1 'polypeptide(L)'
;APRAAILKVMRERRIHQMPLVDESGKVVDVLTVDDIIGAKQKSNAVVIMAGGLGTRLYPLTQDTPKPMLNVGGKPILETIIQSFIDQGYVNFFVSLNYKAEIISDYFGDGSRLGASIKYLHETTRLGTAGGLSLLPSSIDCPVIVMNGDLLTRISVDSLLDFHERENAVATMVVREDNYQIPFGVVEVNGTQIVSVTEKPTQRHLVNAGIYVISAKGLENIPADTYYDMPTHFTKLASDGHRTAAFPLHEYWVDIGRLDELERAQREWPREVQ
;
A
#
# COMPACT_ATOMS: atom_id res chain seq x y z
N ALA A 1 -21.60 -8.44 21.23
CA ALA A 1 -23.00 -8.93 21.25
C ALA A 1 -23.68 -9.00 19.86
N PRO A 2 -23.31 -8.24 18.82
CA PRO A 2 -23.75 -8.52 17.43
C PRO A 2 -22.87 -9.56 16.71
N ARG A 3 -21.54 -9.42 16.83
CA ARG A 3 -20.53 -10.29 16.21
C ARG A 3 -20.71 -11.79 16.52
N ALA A 4 -20.99 -12.14 17.78
CA ALA A 4 -21.20 -13.54 18.18
C ALA A 4 -22.45 -14.17 17.56
N ALA A 5 -23.51 -13.38 17.36
CA ALA A 5 -24.73 -13.84 16.69
C ALA A 5 -24.48 -14.06 15.19
N ILE A 6 -23.74 -13.14 14.55
CA ILE A 6 -23.34 -13.28 13.15
C ILE A 6 -22.46 -14.53 12.96
N LEU A 7 -21.42 -14.71 13.79
CA LEU A 7 -20.57 -15.89 13.79
C LEU A 7 -21.36 -17.20 13.97
N LYS A 8 -22.36 -17.18 14.84
CA LYS A 8 -23.24 -18.32 15.06
C LYS A 8 -24.03 -18.64 13.78
N VAL A 9 -24.64 -17.65 13.13
CA VAL A 9 -25.36 -17.83 11.85
C VAL A 9 -24.42 -18.35 10.77
N MET A 10 -23.22 -17.78 10.65
CA MET A 10 -22.21 -18.20 9.67
C MET A 10 -21.78 -19.65 9.89
N ARG A 11 -21.54 -20.05 11.15
CA ARG A 11 -21.22 -21.45 11.52
C ARG A 11 -22.37 -22.40 11.25
N GLU A 12 -23.59 -22.05 11.67
CA GLU A 12 -24.80 -22.88 11.47
C GLU A 12 -25.10 -23.10 9.99
N ARG A 13 -24.88 -22.07 9.16
CA ARG A 13 -25.11 -22.14 7.70
C ARG A 13 -23.87 -22.58 6.90
N ARG A 14 -22.74 -22.82 7.55
CA ARG A 14 -21.45 -23.17 6.92
C ARG A 14 -21.04 -22.18 5.82
N ILE A 15 -21.23 -20.89 6.06
CA ILE A 15 -20.85 -19.81 5.15
C ILE A 15 -19.66 -19.05 5.72
N HIS A 16 -18.69 -18.70 4.88
CA HIS A 16 -17.49 -17.96 5.26
C HIS A 16 -17.58 -16.46 5.02
N GLN A 17 -18.64 -16.02 4.33
CA GLN A 17 -18.91 -14.65 3.95
C GLN A 17 -20.40 -14.36 4.18
N MET A 18 -20.72 -13.16 4.65
CA MET A 18 -22.08 -12.72 4.93
C MET A 18 -22.28 -11.30 4.39
N PRO A 19 -23.14 -11.09 3.37
CA PRO A 19 -23.41 -9.76 2.87
C PRO A 19 -24.12 -8.92 3.94
N LEU A 20 -23.65 -7.69 4.11
CA LEU A 20 -24.32 -6.65 4.88
C LEU A 20 -25.24 -5.88 3.94
N VAL A 21 -26.49 -5.73 4.35
CA VAL A 21 -27.52 -5.01 3.59
C VAL A 21 -27.97 -3.78 4.37
N ASP A 22 -28.29 -2.70 3.65
CA ASP A 22 -28.95 -1.53 4.22
C ASP A 22 -30.45 -1.78 4.47
N GLU A 23 -31.16 -0.78 5.01
CA GLU A 23 -32.61 -0.85 5.27
C GLU A 23 -33.45 -1.09 4.00
N SER A 24 -32.91 -0.79 2.82
CA SER A 24 -33.56 -1.04 1.52
C SER A 24 -33.27 -2.42 0.95
N GLY A 25 -32.48 -3.25 1.66
CA GLY A 25 -32.08 -4.58 1.23
C GLY A 25 -30.95 -4.58 0.20
N LYS A 26 -30.29 -3.44 -0.03
CA LYS A 26 -29.15 -3.35 -0.95
C LYS A 26 -27.88 -3.78 -0.24
N VAL A 27 -27.07 -4.62 -0.89
CA VAL A 27 -25.76 -5.03 -0.37
C VAL A 27 -24.85 -3.80 -0.32
N VAL A 28 -24.36 -3.49 0.87
CA VAL A 28 -23.44 -2.39 1.13
C VAL A 28 -22.03 -2.88 1.47
N ASP A 29 -21.89 -4.11 1.98
CA ASP A 29 -20.60 -4.70 2.32
C ASP A 29 -20.65 -6.24 2.41
N VAL A 30 -19.53 -6.91 2.65
CA VAL A 30 -19.44 -8.35 2.91
C VAL A 30 -18.54 -8.62 4.11
N LEU A 31 -19.12 -9.23 5.15
CA LEU A 31 -18.40 -9.62 6.37
C LEU A 31 -17.88 -11.05 6.24
N THR A 32 -16.60 -11.27 6.46
CA THR A 32 -15.96 -12.58 6.48
C THR A 32 -15.86 -13.15 7.89
N VAL A 33 -15.62 -14.45 8.03
CA VAL A 33 -15.39 -15.08 9.35
C VAL A 33 -14.17 -14.45 10.04
N ASP A 34 -13.14 -14.13 9.27
CA ASP A 34 -11.90 -13.54 9.78
C ASP A 34 -12.13 -12.13 10.34
N ASP A 35 -13.02 -11.34 9.72
CA ASP A 35 -13.44 -10.01 10.24
C ASP A 35 -14.08 -10.10 11.63
N ILE A 36 -14.64 -11.25 11.99
CA ILE A 36 -15.37 -11.42 13.26
C ILE A 36 -14.51 -12.09 14.33
N ILE A 37 -13.74 -13.11 13.96
CA ILE A 37 -12.85 -13.84 14.88
C ILE A 37 -11.58 -13.03 15.16
N GLY A 38 -11.24 -12.11 14.25
CA GLY A 38 -9.94 -11.46 14.19
C GLY A 38 -8.98 -12.33 13.40
N ALA A 39 -8.29 -11.73 12.44
CA ALA A 39 -7.28 -12.44 11.66
C ALA A 39 -6.16 -12.97 12.57
N LYS A 40 -5.64 -14.16 12.25
CA LYS A 40 -4.50 -14.73 12.97
C LYS A 40 -3.32 -13.78 12.84
N GLN A 41 -2.74 -13.39 13.98
CA GLN A 41 -1.56 -12.53 13.98
C GLN A 41 -0.42 -13.13 13.14
N LYS A 42 0.13 -12.29 12.26
CA LYS A 42 1.23 -12.62 11.35
C LYS A 42 2.54 -12.06 11.91
N SER A 43 3.64 -12.77 11.70
CA SER A 43 4.98 -12.36 12.15
C SER A 43 5.65 -11.36 11.21
N ASN A 44 5.14 -11.19 9.99
CA ASN A 44 5.71 -10.28 8.99
C ASN A 44 5.70 -8.83 9.50
N ALA A 45 6.79 -8.12 9.22
CA ALA A 45 6.88 -6.69 9.45
C ALA A 45 6.25 -5.92 8.28
N VAL A 46 5.56 -4.83 8.61
CA VAL A 46 5.00 -3.88 7.64
C VAL A 46 5.75 -2.55 7.78
N VAL A 47 6.38 -2.09 6.72
CA VAL A 47 7.08 -0.81 6.66
C VAL A 47 6.22 0.20 5.90
N ILE A 48 5.86 1.29 6.57
CA ILE A 48 5.12 2.39 5.96
C ILE A 48 6.06 3.57 5.71
N MET A 49 6.22 3.97 4.45
CA MET A 49 7.06 5.09 4.06
C MET A 49 6.32 6.42 4.24
N ALA A 50 6.59 7.12 5.33
CA ALA A 50 5.86 8.33 5.73
C ALA A 50 6.74 9.62 5.72
N GLY A 51 7.97 9.56 5.23
CA GLY A 51 8.93 10.69 5.22
C GLY A 51 8.79 11.73 4.08
N GLY A 52 7.72 11.66 3.28
CA GLY A 52 7.52 12.56 2.13
C GLY A 52 7.12 13.99 2.54
N LEU A 53 7.64 15.01 1.83
CA LEU A 53 7.31 16.43 2.11
C LEU A 53 5.89 16.83 1.68
N GLY A 54 5.24 16.05 0.80
CA GLY A 54 3.88 16.34 0.36
C GLY A 54 3.70 17.69 -0.37
N THR A 55 4.74 18.23 -1.00
CA THR A 55 4.77 19.58 -1.59
C THR A 55 3.65 19.85 -2.60
N ARG A 56 3.20 18.81 -3.33
CA ARG A 56 2.11 18.90 -4.31
C ARG A 56 0.73 19.17 -3.71
N LEU A 57 0.58 19.02 -2.39
CA LEU A 57 -0.65 19.27 -1.62
C LEU A 57 -0.57 20.55 -0.79
N TYR A 58 0.42 21.41 -1.03
CA TYR A 58 0.51 22.69 -0.36
C TYR A 58 -0.75 23.55 -0.66
N PRO A 59 -1.34 24.26 0.32
CA PRO A 59 -0.86 24.48 1.69
C PRO A 59 -1.30 23.44 2.73
N LEU A 60 -2.08 22.41 2.36
CA LEU A 60 -2.59 21.41 3.32
C LEU A 60 -1.46 20.70 4.07
N THR A 61 -0.31 20.53 3.42
CA THR A 61 0.88 19.89 3.96
C THR A 61 1.88 20.84 4.60
N GLN A 62 1.54 22.13 4.73
CA GLN A 62 2.38 23.11 5.41
C GLN A 62 2.56 22.71 6.88
N ASP A 63 1.43 22.50 7.58
CA ASP A 63 1.41 22.21 9.02
C ASP A 63 1.25 20.74 9.36
N THR A 64 0.70 19.95 8.44
CA THR A 64 0.34 18.54 8.65
C THR A 64 1.09 17.62 7.67
N PRO A 65 1.77 16.54 8.13
CA PRO A 65 2.36 15.56 7.23
C PRO A 65 1.28 14.98 6.30
N LYS A 66 1.65 14.70 5.04
CA LYS A 66 0.70 14.12 4.06
C LYS A 66 -0.04 12.88 4.59
N PRO A 67 0.61 11.89 5.23
CA PRO A 67 -0.08 10.72 5.79
C PRO A 67 -1.10 11.04 6.90
N MET A 68 -1.02 12.25 7.48
CA MET A 68 -1.91 12.72 8.54
C MET A 68 -3.10 13.53 8.02
N LEU A 69 -3.22 13.74 6.70
CA LEU A 69 -4.43 14.33 6.12
C LEU A 69 -5.61 13.38 6.29
N ASN A 70 -6.80 13.96 6.52
CA ASN A 70 -8.00 13.18 6.82
C ASN A 70 -8.76 12.73 5.57
N VAL A 71 -9.07 11.44 5.51
CA VAL A 71 -9.96 10.80 4.55
C VAL A 71 -10.91 9.88 5.32
N GLY A 72 -12.21 9.94 5.04
CA GLY A 72 -13.19 9.08 5.75
C GLY A 72 -13.37 9.39 7.24
N GLY A 73 -12.87 10.53 7.73
CA GLY A 73 -12.99 10.96 9.14
C GLY A 73 -11.76 10.75 10.01
N LYS A 74 -10.68 10.16 9.46
CA LYS A 74 -9.43 9.87 10.17
C LYS A 74 -8.19 10.05 9.28
N PRO A 75 -6.98 10.09 9.84
CA PRO A 75 -5.74 10.12 9.07
C PRO A 75 -5.62 8.99 8.04
N ILE A 76 -5.06 9.28 6.87
CA ILE A 76 -4.72 8.27 5.84
C ILE A 76 -3.87 7.15 6.46
N LEU A 77 -2.85 7.51 7.25
CA LEU A 77 -1.96 6.54 7.88
C LEU A 77 -2.69 5.63 8.87
N GLU A 78 -3.69 6.14 9.61
CA GLU A 78 -4.49 5.32 10.51
C GLU A 78 -5.34 4.33 9.73
N THR A 79 -5.88 4.75 8.58
CA THR A 79 -6.63 3.87 7.67
C THR A 79 -5.75 2.76 7.10
N ILE A 80 -4.51 3.08 6.70
CA ILE A 80 -3.53 2.10 6.22
C ILE A 80 -3.22 1.09 7.32
N ILE A 81 -2.84 1.56 8.51
CA ILE A 81 -2.49 0.69 9.64
C ILE A 81 -3.66 -0.21 10.02
N GLN A 82 -4.88 0.33 10.12
CA GLN A 82 -6.07 -0.45 10.45
C GLN A 82 -6.32 -1.55 9.40
N SER A 83 -6.17 -1.23 8.10
CA SER A 83 -6.35 -2.23 7.02
C SER A 83 -5.38 -3.40 7.11
N PHE A 84 -4.15 -3.17 7.60
CA PHE A 84 -3.19 -4.24 7.89
C PHE A 84 -3.56 -5.03 9.15
N ILE A 85 -3.99 -4.34 10.22
CA ILE A 85 -4.42 -4.96 11.48
C ILE A 85 -5.62 -5.89 11.26
N ASP A 86 -6.59 -5.46 10.46
CA ASP A 86 -7.77 -6.25 10.11
C ASP A 86 -7.39 -7.56 9.39
N GLN A 87 -6.25 -7.56 8.70
CA GLN A 87 -5.65 -8.74 8.04
C GLN A 87 -4.65 -9.51 8.94
N GLY A 88 -4.46 -9.09 10.19
CA GLY A 88 -3.62 -9.77 11.18
C GLY A 88 -2.16 -9.29 11.22
N TYR A 89 -1.80 -8.25 10.48
CA TYR A 89 -0.47 -7.67 10.48
C TYR A 89 -0.39 -6.56 11.53
N VAL A 90 0.37 -6.82 12.60
CA VAL A 90 0.41 -5.95 13.79
C VAL A 90 1.79 -5.39 14.11
N ASN A 91 2.83 -5.76 13.34
CA ASN A 91 4.21 -5.32 13.56
C ASN A 91 4.60 -4.28 12.51
N PHE A 92 4.62 -3.01 12.91
CA PHE A 92 4.85 -1.90 12.01
C PHE A 92 6.19 -1.20 12.26
N PHE A 93 6.81 -0.79 11.17
CA PHE A 93 7.88 0.20 11.14
C PHE A 93 7.42 1.38 10.31
N VAL A 94 7.48 2.59 10.85
CA VAL A 94 7.10 3.80 10.11
C VAL A 94 8.37 4.60 9.84
N SER A 95 8.71 4.75 8.55
CA SER A 95 9.86 5.57 8.14
C SER A 95 9.49 7.04 8.18
N LEU A 96 10.14 7.78 9.07
CA LEU A 96 9.86 9.17 9.37
C LEU A 96 11.04 10.06 8.97
N ASN A 97 10.70 11.25 8.48
CA ASN A 97 11.64 12.32 8.23
C ASN A 97 11.02 13.66 8.66
N TYR A 98 10.47 14.43 7.72
CA TYR A 98 9.81 15.70 8.02
C TYR A 98 8.63 15.54 8.98
N LYS A 99 8.63 16.33 10.07
CA LYS A 99 7.54 16.39 11.08
C LYS A 99 7.20 15.04 11.71
N ALA A 100 8.25 14.25 12.01
CA ALA A 100 8.16 12.95 12.64
C ALA A 100 7.31 12.97 13.93
N GLU A 101 7.50 13.99 14.76
CA GLU A 101 6.79 14.21 16.03
C GLU A 101 5.27 14.15 15.91
N ILE A 102 4.67 14.72 14.86
CA ILE A 102 3.20 14.70 14.69
C ILE A 102 2.68 13.26 14.51
N ILE A 103 3.44 12.43 13.80
CA ILE A 103 3.08 11.02 13.58
C ILE A 103 3.36 10.21 14.84
N SER A 104 4.52 10.39 15.49
CA SER A 104 4.86 9.63 16.70
C SER A 104 3.94 9.96 17.87
N ASP A 105 3.54 11.23 18.04
CA ASP A 105 2.65 11.63 19.13
C ASP A 105 1.23 11.09 18.93
N TYR A 106 0.76 10.99 17.69
CA TYR A 106 -0.58 10.48 17.37
C TYR A 106 -0.71 8.97 17.57
N PHE A 107 0.30 8.21 17.13
CA PHE A 107 0.27 6.74 17.12
C PHE A 107 0.92 6.10 18.35
N GLY A 108 1.86 6.78 19.01
CA GLY A 108 2.61 6.23 20.13
C GLY A 108 3.30 4.91 19.77
N ASP A 109 3.21 3.91 20.63
CA ASP A 109 3.72 2.57 20.36
C ASP A 109 2.74 1.67 19.57
N GLY A 110 1.59 2.21 19.15
CA GLY A 110 0.53 1.48 18.45
C GLY A 110 -0.40 0.66 19.35
N SER A 111 -0.17 0.60 20.66
CA SER A 111 -0.94 -0.23 21.58
C SER A 111 -2.43 0.11 21.60
N ARG A 112 -2.79 1.40 21.43
CA ARG A 112 -4.18 1.88 21.27
C ARG A 112 -4.92 1.22 20.11
N LEU A 113 -4.20 0.84 19.06
CA LEU A 113 -4.74 0.20 17.85
C LEU A 113 -4.63 -1.34 17.92
N GLY A 114 -4.05 -1.91 18.97
CA GLY A 114 -3.75 -3.34 19.04
C GLY A 114 -2.54 -3.77 18.20
N ALA A 115 -1.63 -2.84 17.93
CA ALA A 115 -0.42 -3.07 17.14
C ALA A 115 0.86 -2.69 17.91
N SER A 116 2.01 -3.03 17.34
CA SER A 116 3.33 -2.54 17.75
C SER A 116 3.90 -1.68 16.64
N ILE A 117 4.16 -0.40 16.93
CA ILE A 117 4.73 0.56 15.99
C ILE A 117 6.12 0.94 16.47
N LYS A 118 7.10 0.81 15.59
CA LYS A 118 8.46 1.34 15.75
C LYS A 118 8.72 2.39 14.69
N TYR A 119 9.58 3.36 15.00
CA TYR A 119 9.88 4.46 14.12
C TYR A 119 11.30 4.36 13.58
N LEU A 120 11.44 4.43 12.25
CA LEU A 120 12.74 4.50 11.57
C LEU A 120 13.01 5.97 11.28
N HIS A 121 13.93 6.57 12.04
CA HIS A 121 14.26 7.99 11.89
C HIS A 121 15.36 8.18 10.85
N GLU A 122 15.00 8.76 9.72
CA GLU A 122 15.95 9.13 8.67
C GLU A 122 16.61 10.47 9.00
N THR A 123 17.93 10.48 9.24
CA THR A 123 18.70 11.72 9.47
C THR A 123 18.89 12.51 8.17
N THR A 124 18.91 11.82 7.04
CA THR A 124 18.93 12.36 5.68
C THR A 124 17.93 11.58 4.83
N ARG A 125 17.50 12.12 3.68
CA ARG A 125 16.60 11.36 2.79
C ARG A 125 17.35 10.15 2.20
N LEU A 126 17.01 8.95 2.68
CA LEU A 126 17.59 7.70 2.20
C LEU A 126 16.80 7.11 1.02
N GLY A 127 15.64 7.68 0.68
CA GLY A 127 14.80 7.18 -0.42
C GLY A 127 13.92 6.00 -0.02
N THR A 128 13.10 5.53 -0.95
CA THR A 128 12.03 4.56 -0.66
C THR A 128 12.52 3.15 -0.35
N ALA A 129 13.74 2.80 -0.77
CA ALA A 129 14.39 1.55 -0.40
C ALA A 129 15.47 1.76 0.68
N GLY A 130 16.19 2.88 0.66
CA GLY A 130 17.27 3.13 1.61
C GLY A 130 16.82 3.19 3.07
N GLY A 131 15.59 3.66 3.36
CA GLY A 131 15.02 3.60 4.72
C GLY A 131 14.91 2.18 5.29
N LEU A 132 14.85 1.16 4.43
CA LEU A 132 14.80 -0.25 4.84
C LEU A 132 16.14 -0.74 5.40
N SER A 133 17.26 -0.05 5.13
CA SER A 133 18.56 -0.36 5.73
C SER A 133 18.60 -0.13 7.25
N LEU A 134 17.62 0.62 7.79
CA LEU A 134 17.48 0.89 9.22
C LEU A 134 16.72 -0.21 9.97
N LEU A 135 16.19 -1.22 9.26
CA LEU A 135 15.49 -2.33 9.88
C LEU A 135 16.45 -3.18 10.73
N PRO A 136 15.97 -3.77 11.83
CA PRO A 136 16.77 -4.71 12.61
C PRO A 136 17.15 -5.92 11.76
N SER A 137 18.35 -6.44 11.95
CA SER A 137 18.87 -7.61 11.25
C SER A 137 18.16 -8.93 11.61
N SER A 138 17.24 -8.92 12.57
CA SER A 138 16.48 -10.08 13.05
C SER A 138 15.14 -10.29 12.32
N ILE A 139 15.00 -9.84 11.07
CA ILE A 139 13.77 -10.02 10.30
C ILE A 139 13.88 -11.27 9.45
N ASP A 140 13.22 -12.34 9.90
CA ASP A 140 13.26 -13.66 9.25
C ASP A 140 12.16 -13.85 8.19
N CYS A 141 11.05 -13.10 8.30
CA CYS A 141 9.92 -13.16 7.37
C CYS A 141 10.04 -12.09 6.26
N PRO A 142 9.47 -12.30 5.07
CA PRO A 142 9.35 -11.25 4.07
C PRO A 142 8.66 -10.00 4.64
N VAL A 143 9.22 -8.84 4.31
CA VAL A 143 8.74 -7.53 4.75
C VAL A 143 7.79 -6.98 3.70
N ILE A 144 6.64 -6.47 4.16
CA ILE A 144 5.73 -5.70 3.32
C ILE A 144 6.14 -4.23 3.42
N VAL A 145 6.27 -3.55 2.28
CA VAL A 145 6.59 -2.12 2.23
C VAL A 145 5.50 -1.40 1.47
N MET A 146 5.01 -0.28 2.00
CA MET A 146 3.94 0.50 1.38
C MET A 146 4.17 2.01 1.58
N ASN A 147 3.89 2.82 0.57
CA ASN A 147 3.92 4.28 0.76
C ASN A 147 2.75 4.73 1.65
N GLY A 148 3.00 5.68 2.55
CA GLY A 148 2.03 6.17 3.55
C GLY A 148 0.93 7.09 3.00
N ASP A 149 0.81 7.23 1.70
CA ASP A 149 -0.16 8.05 0.98
C ASP A 149 -1.07 7.27 0.03
N LEU A 150 -1.04 5.94 0.15
CA LEU A 150 -1.80 5.03 -0.69
C LEU A 150 -3.01 4.50 0.07
N LEU A 151 -4.20 4.60 -0.53
CA LEU A 151 -5.38 3.87 -0.08
C LEU A 151 -5.65 2.71 -1.03
N THR A 152 -5.72 1.51 -0.48
CA THR A 152 -5.98 0.29 -1.25
C THR A 152 -6.77 -0.74 -0.45
N ARG A 153 -7.32 -1.73 -1.15
CA ARG A 153 -7.99 -2.91 -0.57
C ARG A 153 -7.27 -4.22 -0.94
N ILE A 154 -5.96 -4.15 -1.14
CA ILE A 154 -5.14 -5.31 -1.49
C ILE A 154 -5.23 -6.40 -0.41
N SER A 155 -5.33 -7.66 -0.85
CA SER A 155 -5.13 -8.82 0.03
C SER A 155 -3.63 -9.05 0.23
N VAL A 156 -3.14 -8.76 1.43
CA VAL A 156 -1.72 -8.93 1.79
C VAL A 156 -1.34 -10.41 1.80
N ASP A 157 -2.25 -11.28 2.23
CA ASP A 157 -2.07 -12.74 2.19
C ASP A 157 -1.89 -13.23 0.74
N SER A 158 -2.72 -12.77 -0.20
CA SER A 158 -2.58 -13.15 -1.62
C SER A 158 -1.26 -12.67 -2.23
N LEU A 159 -0.79 -11.49 -1.82
CA LEU A 159 0.49 -10.93 -2.25
C LEU A 159 1.67 -11.76 -1.73
N LEU A 160 1.63 -12.18 -0.46
CA LEU A 160 2.67 -13.03 0.13
C LEU A 160 2.67 -14.44 -0.49
N ASP A 161 1.51 -15.06 -0.64
CA ASP A 161 1.38 -16.37 -1.30
C ASP A 161 1.95 -16.33 -2.72
N PHE A 162 1.69 -15.25 -3.46
CA PHE A 162 2.28 -15.03 -4.77
C PHE A 162 3.80 -14.89 -4.70
N HIS A 163 4.32 -14.06 -3.77
CA HIS A 163 5.75 -13.85 -3.59
C HIS A 163 6.50 -15.16 -3.32
N GLU A 164 5.96 -15.99 -2.42
CA GLU A 164 6.51 -17.29 -2.07
C GLU A 164 6.44 -18.27 -3.25
N ARG A 165 5.30 -18.35 -3.93
CA ARG A 165 5.11 -19.24 -5.09
C ARG A 165 6.05 -18.90 -6.25
N GLU A 166 6.34 -17.62 -6.47
CA GLU A 166 7.28 -17.17 -7.49
C GLU A 166 8.75 -17.32 -7.08
N ASN A 167 9.02 -17.70 -5.81
CA ASN A 167 10.35 -17.74 -5.22
C ASN A 167 11.14 -16.44 -5.49
N ALA A 168 10.44 -15.30 -5.40
CA ALA A 168 11.00 -14.00 -5.69
C ALA A 168 11.75 -13.47 -4.45
N VAL A 169 12.84 -12.74 -4.67
CA VAL A 169 13.49 -11.98 -3.57
C VAL A 169 12.80 -10.63 -3.34
N ALA A 170 12.12 -10.12 -4.36
CA ALA A 170 11.32 -8.91 -4.29
C ALA A 170 10.13 -8.99 -5.25
N THR A 171 8.95 -8.62 -4.77
CA THR A 171 7.71 -8.51 -5.56
C THR A 171 7.24 -7.07 -5.55
N MET A 172 6.99 -6.50 -6.73
CA MET A 172 6.39 -5.18 -6.88
C MET A 172 4.92 -5.33 -7.23
N VAL A 173 4.05 -4.60 -6.53
CA VAL A 173 2.65 -4.49 -6.94
C VAL A 173 2.55 -3.50 -8.09
N VAL A 174 1.90 -3.92 -9.17
CA VAL A 174 1.74 -3.13 -10.39
C VAL A 174 0.27 -3.00 -10.76
N ARG A 175 -0.09 -1.88 -11.39
CA ARG A 175 -1.44 -1.64 -11.89
C ARG A 175 -1.40 -1.32 -13.37
N GLU A 176 -2.38 -1.80 -14.13
CA GLU A 176 -2.55 -1.36 -15.52
C GLU A 176 -3.07 0.08 -15.55
N ASP A 177 -2.34 0.96 -16.23
CA ASP A 177 -2.75 2.32 -16.56
C ASP A 177 -2.90 2.46 -18.08
N ASN A 178 -3.99 3.12 -18.47
CA ASN A 178 -4.42 3.22 -19.86
C ASN A 178 -4.46 4.69 -20.27
N TYR A 179 -3.50 5.09 -21.11
CA TYR A 179 -3.45 6.43 -21.66
C TYR A 179 -3.97 6.43 -23.10
N GLN A 180 -5.15 7.03 -23.31
CA GLN A 180 -5.65 7.26 -24.65
C GLN A 180 -5.10 8.58 -25.18
N ILE A 181 -4.35 8.51 -26.27
CA ILE A 181 -3.91 9.71 -26.98
C ILE A 181 -5.18 10.32 -27.63
N PRO A 182 -5.53 11.59 -27.37
CA PRO A 182 -6.79 12.16 -27.87
C PRO A 182 -6.75 12.53 -29.37
N PHE A 183 -5.68 12.15 -30.08
CA PHE A 183 -5.38 12.49 -31.46
C PHE A 183 -5.01 11.23 -32.27
N GLY A 184 -5.01 11.35 -33.60
CA GLY A 184 -4.40 10.38 -34.48
C GLY A 184 -2.88 10.35 -34.34
N VAL A 185 -2.33 9.17 -34.05
CA VAL A 185 -0.88 8.92 -34.01
C VAL A 185 -0.44 8.46 -35.40
N VAL A 186 0.53 9.16 -35.96
CA VAL A 186 1.10 8.88 -37.27
C VAL A 186 2.49 8.31 -37.10
N GLU A 187 2.72 7.11 -37.66
CA GLU A 187 4.06 6.53 -37.77
C GLU A 187 4.67 6.96 -39.11
N VAL A 188 5.88 7.52 -39.07
CA VAL A 188 6.59 8.03 -40.26
C VAL A 188 7.95 7.36 -40.41
N ASN A 189 8.31 7.04 -41.65
CA ASN A 189 9.66 6.63 -42.02
C ASN A 189 10.24 7.67 -42.98
N GLY A 190 11.10 8.55 -42.47
CA GLY A 190 11.52 9.77 -43.18
C GLY A 190 10.32 10.71 -43.36
N THR A 191 9.90 10.92 -44.61
CA THR A 191 8.72 11.74 -44.96
C THR A 191 7.49 10.91 -45.35
N GLN A 192 7.62 9.58 -45.44
CA GLN A 192 6.54 8.70 -45.83
C GLN A 192 5.69 8.32 -44.60
N ILE A 193 4.37 8.44 -44.72
CA ILE A 193 3.43 7.92 -43.72
C ILE A 193 3.38 6.39 -43.85
N VAL A 194 3.65 5.70 -42.75
CA VAL A 194 3.61 4.24 -42.62
C VAL A 194 2.25 3.78 -42.11
N SER A 195 1.76 4.39 -41.03
CA SER A 195 0.48 4.07 -40.43
C SER A 195 -0.16 5.28 -39.75
N VAL A 196 -1.48 5.28 -39.62
CA VAL A 196 -2.25 6.26 -38.85
C VAL A 196 -3.21 5.49 -37.96
N THR A 197 -3.10 5.68 -36.64
CA THR A 197 -4.02 5.09 -35.67
C THR A 197 -4.77 6.21 -34.97
N GLU A 198 -6.10 6.24 -35.09
CA GLU A 198 -6.92 7.24 -34.43
C GLU A 198 -7.14 6.88 -32.96
N LYS A 199 -6.87 7.84 -32.07
CA LYS A 199 -7.06 7.73 -30.62
C LYS A 199 -6.56 6.40 -30.01
N PRO A 200 -5.30 5.99 -30.27
CA PRO A 200 -4.78 4.75 -29.74
C PRO A 200 -4.70 4.81 -28.21
N THR A 201 -5.00 3.68 -27.59
CA THR A 201 -4.81 3.49 -26.16
C THR A 201 -3.51 2.75 -25.91
N GLN A 202 -2.61 3.39 -25.18
CA GLN A 202 -1.38 2.77 -24.70
C GLN A 202 -1.62 2.18 -23.32
N ARG A 203 -1.16 0.93 -23.13
CA ARG A 203 -1.29 0.22 -21.86
C ARG A 203 0.07 0.09 -21.21
N HIS A 204 0.17 0.47 -19.95
CA HIS A 204 1.41 0.40 -19.17
C HIS A 204 1.15 -0.22 -17.81
N LEU A 205 2.14 -0.93 -17.28
CA LEU A 205 2.14 -1.32 -15.87
C LEU A 205 2.85 -0.24 -15.07
N VAL A 206 2.13 0.38 -14.15
CA VAL A 206 2.68 1.41 -13.25
C VAL A 206 2.92 0.82 -11.88
N ASN A 207 3.95 1.32 -11.21
CA ASN A 207 4.28 0.93 -9.84
C ASN A 207 3.18 1.42 -8.89
N ALA A 208 2.57 0.50 -8.14
CA ALA A 208 1.50 0.81 -7.19
C ALA A 208 2.00 1.27 -5.82
N GLY A 209 3.33 1.31 -5.60
CA GLY A 209 3.95 1.76 -4.36
C GLY A 209 3.79 0.78 -3.18
N ILE A 210 3.57 -0.50 -3.48
CA ILE A 210 3.48 -1.60 -2.52
C ILE A 210 4.44 -2.71 -2.97
N TYR A 211 5.14 -3.30 -2.01
CA TYR A 211 6.22 -4.26 -2.29
C TYR A 211 6.26 -5.35 -1.21
N VAL A 212 6.78 -6.52 -1.58
CA VAL A 212 7.25 -7.55 -0.62
C VAL A 212 8.72 -7.82 -0.89
N ILE A 213 9.55 -7.79 0.14
CA ILE A 213 10.99 -8.01 0.03
C ILE A 213 11.42 -9.05 1.05
N SER A 214 12.09 -10.11 0.60
CA SER A 214 12.66 -11.13 1.49
C SER A 214 13.95 -10.63 2.15
N ALA A 215 14.43 -11.32 3.18
CA ALA A 215 15.71 -11.00 3.82
C ALA A 215 16.86 -10.85 2.81
N LYS A 216 16.93 -11.74 1.81
CA LYS A 216 17.92 -11.67 0.73
C LYS A 216 17.75 -10.44 -0.16
N GLY A 217 16.52 -10.00 -0.39
CA GLY A 217 16.27 -8.74 -1.10
C GLY A 217 16.82 -7.55 -0.30
N LEU A 218 16.57 -7.51 1.02
CA LEU A 218 17.03 -6.44 1.91
C LEU A 218 18.55 -6.34 2.00
N GLU A 219 19.29 -7.46 1.97
CA GLU A 219 20.77 -7.49 2.01
C GLU A 219 21.43 -6.68 0.89
N ASN A 220 20.72 -6.45 -0.23
CA ASN A 220 21.23 -5.72 -1.39
C ASN A 220 21.00 -4.20 -1.30
N ILE A 221 20.43 -3.70 -0.21
CA ILE A 221 20.17 -2.29 0.01
C ILE A 221 21.39 -1.65 0.68
N PRO A 222 22.05 -0.66 0.04
CA PRO A 222 23.19 0.03 0.65
C PRO A 222 22.74 0.88 1.84
N ALA A 223 23.55 0.88 2.90
CA ALA A 223 23.36 1.77 4.04
C ALA A 223 23.75 3.22 3.71
N ASP A 224 23.17 4.17 4.46
CA ASP A 224 23.54 5.60 4.48
C ASP A 224 23.57 6.29 3.10
N THR A 225 22.84 5.76 2.12
CA THR A 225 22.84 6.25 0.74
C THR A 225 21.41 6.40 0.24
N TYR A 226 21.15 7.44 -0.55
CA TYR A 226 19.88 7.56 -1.27
C TYR A 226 19.70 6.36 -2.21
N TYR A 227 18.64 5.60 -1.98
CA TYR A 227 18.33 4.40 -2.73
C TYR A 227 16.82 4.24 -2.86
N ASP A 228 16.31 4.15 -4.07
CA ASP A 228 14.88 4.04 -4.35
C ASP A 228 14.49 2.63 -4.82
N MET A 229 13.20 2.33 -4.71
CA MET A 229 12.62 1.05 -5.11
C MET A 229 12.88 0.70 -6.58
N PRO A 230 12.70 1.60 -7.58
CA PRO A 230 13.05 1.29 -8.96
C PRO A 230 14.52 0.86 -9.13
N THR A 231 15.45 1.60 -8.54
CA THR A 231 16.89 1.27 -8.59
C THR A 231 17.16 -0.08 -7.94
N HIS A 232 16.52 -0.36 -6.80
CA HIS A 232 16.64 -1.63 -6.11
C HIS A 232 16.19 -2.81 -6.97
N PHE A 233 15.01 -2.73 -7.57
CA PHE A 233 14.49 -3.78 -8.46
C PHE A 233 15.37 -3.96 -9.71
N THR A 234 15.86 -2.87 -10.31
CA THR A 234 16.82 -2.96 -11.43
C THR A 234 18.12 -3.65 -11.02
N LYS A 235 18.66 -3.33 -9.85
CA LYS A 235 19.89 -3.96 -9.33
C LYS A 235 19.68 -5.46 -9.09
N LEU A 236 18.63 -5.85 -8.38
CA LEU A 236 18.29 -7.25 -8.13
C LEU A 236 18.16 -8.04 -9.42
N ALA A 237 17.47 -7.48 -10.43
CA ALA A 237 17.34 -8.11 -11.75
C ALA A 237 18.69 -8.25 -12.45
N SER A 238 19.54 -7.22 -12.40
CA SER A 238 20.90 -7.25 -13.00
C SER A 238 21.83 -8.26 -12.32
N ASP A 239 21.63 -8.53 -11.03
CA ASP A 239 22.37 -9.53 -10.26
C ASP A 239 21.83 -10.97 -10.46
N GLY A 240 20.83 -11.15 -11.32
CA GLY A 240 20.22 -12.44 -11.61
C GLY A 240 19.26 -12.93 -10.53
N HIS A 241 18.83 -12.07 -9.61
CA HIS A 241 17.80 -12.42 -8.65
C HIS A 241 16.40 -12.43 -9.28
N ARG A 242 15.54 -13.33 -8.80
CA ARG A 242 14.14 -13.41 -9.23
C ARG A 242 13.36 -12.25 -8.62
N THR A 243 12.88 -11.34 -9.46
CA THR A 243 11.89 -10.31 -9.08
C THR A 243 10.56 -10.62 -9.75
N ALA A 244 9.44 -10.32 -9.09
CA ALA A 244 8.11 -10.58 -9.63
C ALA A 244 7.22 -9.32 -9.63
N ALA A 245 6.21 -9.31 -10.50
CA ALA A 245 5.20 -8.26 -10.59
C ALA A 245 3.83 -8.84 -10.22
N PHE A 246 3.21 -8.33 -9.16
CA PHE A 246 1.88 -8.73 -8.72
C PHE A 246 0.83 -7.76 -9.27
N PRO A 247 -0.12 -8.20 -10.12
CA PRO A 247 -1.14 -7.33 -10.68
C PRO A 247 -2.20 -6.98 -9.64
N LEU A 248 -2.43 -5.68 -9.42
CA LEU A 248 -3.47 -5.16 -8.55
C LEU A 248 -4.76 -4.91 -9.33
N HIS A 249 -5.86 -5.51 -8.88
CA HIS A 249 -7.19 -5.34 -9.47
C HIS A 249 -8.16 -4.60 -8.55
N GLU A 250 -7.83 -4.55 -7.26
CA GLU A 250 -8.59 -3.92 -6.20
C GLU A 250 -8.51 -2.40 -6.27
N TYR A 251 -9.28 -1.75 -5.38
CA TYR A 251 -9.22 -0.30 -5.22
C TYR A 251 -7.79 0.17 -4.92
N TRP A 252 -7.37 1.24 -5.59
CA TRP A 252 -6.08 1.89 -5.38
C TRP A 252 -6.16 3.36 -5.76
N VAL A 253 -5.71 4.21 -4.84
CA VAL A 253 -5.53 5.66 -5.04
C VAL A 253 -4.24 6.10 -4.35
N ASP A 254 -3.33 6.68 -5.14
CA ASP A 254 -2.22 7.50 -4.64
C ASP A 254 -2.72 8.92 -4.43
N ILE A 255 -2.67 9.41 -3.20
CA ILE A 255 -3.18 10.73 -2.82
C ILE A 255 -2.11 11.78 -3.12
N GLY A 256 -1.60 11.88 -4.34
CA GLY A 256 -0.51 12.80 -4.71
C GLY A 256 -0.90 14.28 -4.84
N ARG A 257 -2.17 14.53 -5.19
CA ARG A 257 -2.73 15.82 -5.60
C ARG A 257 -4.11 16.06 -4.99
N LEU A 258 -4.59 17.30 -5.09
CA LEU A 258 -5.84 17.73 -4.47
C LEU A 258 -7.05 16.99 -5.04
N ASP A 259 -7.10 16.79 -6.36
CA ASP A 259 -8.15 16.03 -7.04
C ASP A 259 -8.18 14.57 -6.60
N GLU A 260 -7.03 13.96 -6.37
CA GLU A 260 -6.90 12.59 -5.82
C GLU A 260 -7.38 12.52 -4.36
N LEU A 261 -7.05 13.53 -3.54
CA LEU A 261 -7.53 13.65 -2.16
C LEU A 261 -9.04 13.82 -2.10
N GLU A 262 -9.61 14.73 -2.89
CA GLU A 262 -11.05 14.93 -2.98
C GLU A 262 -11.76 13.68 -3.49
N ARG A 263 -11.17 12.99 -4.46
CA ARG A 263 -11.67 11.70 -4.95
C ARG A 263 -11.69 10.65 -3.84
N ALA A 264 -10.59 10.52 -3.10
CA ALA A 264 -10.50 9.62 -1.95
C ALA A 264 -11.54 9.97 -0.88
N GLN A 265 -11.79 11.25 -0.60
CA GLN A 265 -12.81 11.68 0.36
C GLN A 265 -14.25 11.37 -0.07
N ARG A 266 -14.51 11.28 -1.39
CA ARG A 266 -15.82 10.88 -1.93
C ARG A 266 -16.01 9.37 -1.98
N GLU A 267 -14.97 8.64 -2.40
CA GLU A 267 -15.04 7.20 -2.67
C GLU A 267 -14.79 6.35 -1.43
N TRP A 268 -13.95 6.82 -0.50
CA TRP A 268 -13.63 6.08 0.71
C TRP A 268 -14.76 6.23 1.73
N PRO A 269 -15.37 5.12 2.20
CA PRO A 269 -16.46 5.19 3.16
C PRO A 269 -16.05 5.97 4.41
N ARG A 270 -16.96 6.81 4.92
CA ARG A 270 -16.83 7.31 6.30
C ARG A 270 -17.13 6.17 7.25
N GLU A 271 -16.32 5.99 8.28
CA GLU A 271 -16.72 5.11 9.36
C GLU A 271 -17.99 5.68 10.01
N VAL A 272 -19.04 4.89 10.01
CA VAL A 272 -20.20 5.14 10.87
C VAL A 272 -19.74 4.77 12.27
N GLN A 273 -19.56 5.78 13.13
CA GLN A 273 -19.30 5.59 14.56
C GLN A 273 -20.47 4.85 15.23
#